data_AF-A0A4Y7TH63-F1
#
_entry.id   AF-A0A4Y7TH63-F1
#
_cell.length_a   1.000
_cell.length_b   1.000
_cell.length_c   1.000
_cell.angle_alpha   90.00
_cell.angle_beta   90.00
_cell.angle_gamma   90.00
#
_symmetry.space_group_name_H-M   'P 1'
#
loop_
_entity.id
_entity.type
_entity.pdbx_description
1 polymer ?
#
loop_
_entity_poly.entity_id
_entity_poly.type
_entity_poly.pdbx_seq_one_letter_code
_entity_poly.pdbx_strand_id
1 'polypeptide(L)'
;MVISIQNPYDGQKPEDVARKFIDQRVFIGWPFLHEGKVVAVSDSMFKYEKMSVVPGQEGKVVSTPHAFQALHHWKSKAERIESVYSKRCGVLTGEVEVMLHVRPLKGLKREEDGAFVKDYEGLEKEVESAVQMSVVEVSSEDPRYVERAPPPIKEEFPEGSKVFFLGEHGYGVAAQVSATDEEKDTLSVILAFFPAERLESDRFKEIVNARKASRYFLSYRATDMVGISGRALGKITSSFMVLTSDEQKNNLGLSIKFEAKALKVIDYSRKEGRTWEYSEKAIQLIREYKAAFPEVFASLDGNGDAMARATDIFGRYDDPDAKVREVKAFLKSKGVRDLEPVSLFCDHLSKETVVEIEKVEDELTQGKSGGIRKAIVKGIPRRAVLKPTHAAYRLQNQHFALGDRVTMVKDSGGVPLSVKGVVIGLNAKSMDVIWDVPFISGVTLGDRCSQYRGSTVEFSSCLNLSNPQFVTSTNPKAPAPVRNNAPFNPKFGPHPIVQPAPGQQAASGFRPRPQSNGQPMKIMLNPNRGGRGGGAGWANGHSGRGGPAPQPSTSPIQPQNTQQPANVPAAGAPRGGPRGRGGPPFRGGRGFDRGRGAPRGDFRRGRGRGGFAPAQSS
;
A
#
# COMPACT_ATOMS: atom_id res chain seq x y z
N MET A 1 -36.53 0.00 17.78
CA MET A 1 -37.11 -1.29 17.37
C MET A 1 -36.02 -2.34 17.50
N VAL A 2 -36.32 -3.51 18.05
CA VAL A 2 -35.41 -4.66 18.09
C VAL A 2 -36.02 -5.74 17.20
N ILE A 3 -35.19 -6.38 16.38
CA ILE A 3 -35.63 -7.45 15.45
C ILE A 3 -35.05 -8.75 15.97
N SER A 4 -35.88 -9.79 16.14
CA SER A 4 -35.41 -11.16 16.40
C SER A 4 -35.48 -11.96 15.12
N ILE A 5 -34.40 -12.67 14.81
CA ILE A 5 -34.32 -13.59 13.68
C ILE A 5 -34.74 -14.98 14.15
N GLN A 6 -35.49 -15.69 13.30
CA GLN A 6 -35.78 -17.11 13.47
C GLN A 6 -34.82 -17.89 12.56
N ASN A 7 -34.21 -18.97 13.03
CA ASN A 7 -33.28 -19.77 12.25
C ASN A 7 -34.05 -20.79 11.36
N PRO A 8 -34.07 -20.65 10.02
CA PRO A 8 -34.74 -21.62 9.15
C PRO A 8 -33.92 -22.90 8.93
N TYR A 9 -32.72 -22.98 9.51
CA TYR A 9 -31.82 -24.14 9.50
C TYR A 9 -31.73 -24.83 10.87
N ASP A 10 -32.60 -24.45 11.82
CA ASP A 10 -32.68 -25.08 13.14
C ASP A 10 -32.96 -26.59 13.02
N GLY A 11 -32.32 -27.38 13.88
CA GLY A 11 -32.35 -28.85 13.85
C GLY A 11 -31.76 -29.54 12.60
N GLN A 12 -31.25 -28.82 11.61
CA GLN A 12 -30.62 -29.43 10.42
C GLN A 12 -29.16 -29.81 10.71
N LYS A 13 -28.71 -30.95 10.17
CA LYS A 13 -27.32 -31.39 10.34
C LYS A 13 -26.37 -30.45 9.58
N PRO A 14 -25.23 -30.03 10.17
CA PRO A 14 -24.23 -29.19 9.49
C PRO A 14 -23.74 -29.77 8.15
N GLU A 15 -23.71 -31.10 8.02
CA GLU A 15 -23.45 -31.78 6.74
C GLU A 15 -24.48 -31.51 5.64
N ASP A 16 -25.77 -31.47 5.96
CA ASP A 16 -26.84 -31.22 4.98
C ASP A 16 -26.86 -29.75 4.58
N VAL A 17 -26.59 -28.85 5.54
CA VAL A 17 -26.29 -27.43 5.28
C VAL A 17 -25.07 -27.31 4.35
N ALA A 18 -23.99 -28.04 4.61
CA ALA A 18 -22.79 -28.05 3.76
C ALA A 18 -23.08 -28.58 2.34
N ARG A 19 -23.83 -29.67 2.21
CA ARG A 19 -24.29 -30.22 0.91
C ARG A 19 -25.18 -29.24 0.15
N LYS A 20 -26.03 -28.48 0.85
CA LYS A 20 -26.91 -27.47 0.24
C LYS A 20 -26.16 -26.22 -0.21
N PHE A 21 -25.20 -25.73 0.58
CA PHE A 21 -24.62 -24.39 0.38
C PHE A 21 -23.27 -24.37 -0.32
N ILE A 22 -22.39 -25.37 -0.18
CA ILE A 22 -21.04 -25.28 -0.78
C ILE A 22 -21.13 -25.23 -2.31
N ASP A 23 -20.29 -24.42 -2.92
CA ASP A 23 -20.31 -23.98 -4.33
C ASP A 23 -21.50 -23.07 -4.73
N GLN A 24 -22.52 -22.88 -3.90
CA GLN A 24 -23.64 -22.00 -4.21
C GLN A 24 -23.34 -20.52 -3.97
N ARG A 25 -24.10 -19.67 -4.66
CA ARG A 25 -24.21 -18.24 -4.35
C ARG A 25 -25.09 -18.01 -3.13
N VAL A 26 -24.73 -17.02 -2.32
CA VAL A 26 -25.53 -16.51 -1.20
C VAL A 26 -25.40 -15.00 -1.09
N PHE A 27 -26.38 -14.36 -0.48
CA PHE A 27 -26.37 -12.96 -0.13
C PHE A 27 -26.14 -12.80 1.37
N ILE A 28 -25.10 -12.07 1.74
CA ILE A 28 -24.66 -11.85 3.14
C ILE A 28 -24.58 -10.35 3.47
N GLY A 29 -24.40 -10.01 4.75
CA GLY A 29 -24.29 -8.61 5.18
C GLY A 29 -25.63 -7.89 5.38
N TRP A 30 -26.69 -8.62 5.71
CA TRP A 30 -28.03 -8.07 6.00
C TRP A 30 -27.95 -6.84 6.96
N PRO A 31 -28.71 -5.76 6.71
CA PRO A 31 -29.69 -5.57 5.65
C PRO A 31 -29.09 -5.17 4.30
N PHE A 32 -27.80 -4.82 4.26
CA PHE A 32 -27.10 -4.39 3.04
C PHE A 32 -26.53 -5.60 2.29
N LEU A 33 -27.44 -6.46 1.83
CA LEU A 33 -27.14 -7.71 1.16
C LEU A 33 -26.19 -7.54 -0.03
N HIS A 34 -25.10 -8.31 -0.04
CA HIS A 34 -24.20 -8.45 -1.17
C HIS A 34 -23.91 -9.92 -1.48
N GLU A 35 -23.71 -10.24 -2.75
CA GLU A 35 -23.45 -11.61 -3.20
C GLU A 35 -22.06 -12.10 -2.78
N GLY A 36 -21.93 -13.41 -2.59
CA GLY A 36 -20.68 -14.14 -2.46
C GLY A 36 -20.89 -15.63 -2.67
N LYS A 37 -19.81 -16.35 -2.94
CA LYS A 37 -19.83 -17.81 -3.13
C LYS A 37 -19.42 -18.53 -1.85
N VAL A 38 -20.22 -19.49 -1.38
CA VAL A 38 -19.85 -20.33 -0.24
C VAL A 38 -18.79 -21.33 -0.68
N VAL A 39 -17.68 -21.39 0.05
CA VAL A 39 -16.58 -22.33 -0.22
C VAL A 39 -16.41 -23.37 0.88
N ALA A 40 -16.89 -23.07 2.08
CA ALA A 40 -16.93 -24.01 3.19
C ALA A 40 -18.07 -23.67 4.16
N VAL A 41 -18.43 -24.64 5.00
CA VAL A 41 -19.36 -24.46 6.13
C VAL A 41 -18.66 -24.94 7.40
N SER A 42 -19.00 -24.44 8.58
CA SER A 42 -18.43 -24.94 9.84
C SER A 42 -19.39 -24.85 11.01
N ASP A 43 -19.39 -25.90 11.81
CA ASP A 43 -19.94 -25.91 13.17
C ASP A 43 -18.82 -25.75 14.20
N SER A 44 -19.16 -25.90 15.49
CA SER A 44 -18.24 -25.74 16.62
C SER A 44 -17.08 -26.76 16.69
N MET A 45 -17.14 -27.86 15.94
CA MET A 45 -16.16 -28.96 15.96
C MET A 45 -15.52 -29.24 14.59
N PHE A 46 -16.19 -28.97 13.48
CA PHE A 46 -15.75 -29.32 12.12
C PHE A 46 -15.84 -28.15 11.13
N LYS A 47 -14.92 -28.13 10.14
CA LYS A 47 -15.05 -27.41 8.87
C LYS A 47 -15.37 -28.41 7.76
N TYR A 48 -16.42 -28.14 7.01
CA TYR A 48 -16.88 -28.91 5.85
C TYR A 48 -16.41 -28.21 4.57
N GLU A 49 -15.59 -28.89 3.78
CA GLU A 49 -15.03 -28.37 2.53
C GLU A 49 -15.22 -29.39 1.39
N LYS A 50 -15.31 -28.92 0.15
CA LYS A 50 -15.46 -29.78 -1.02
C LYS A 50 -14.08 -30.18 -1.57
N MET A 51 -13.66 -31.41 -1.34
CA MET A 51 -12.37 -31.94 -1.75
C MET A 51 -12.53 -32.94 -2.90
N SER A 52 -11.73 -32.79 -3.97
CA SER A 52 -11.61 -33.81 -5.01
C SER A 52 -10.40 -34.69 -4.71
N VAL A 53 -10.64 -36.00 -4.51
CA VAL A 53 -9.62 -37.00 -4.15
C VAL A 53 -8.92 -37.54 -5.40
N VAL A 54 -9.52 -37.39 -6.58
CA VAL A 54 -9.00 -37.86 -7.88
C VAL A 54 -9.16 -36.73 -8.91
N PRO A 55 -8.09 -36.26 -9.56
CA PRO A 55 -8.17 -35.22 -10.58
C PRO A 55 -9.21 -35.55 -11.66
N GLY A 56 -10.18 -34.66 -11.85
CA GLY A 56 -11.28 -34.83 -12.82
C GLY A 56 -12.57 -35.44 -12.27
N GLN A 57 -12.61 -35.91 -11.01
CA GLN A 57 -13.88 -36.29 -10.36
C GLN A 57 -14.47 -35.12 -9.56
N GLU A 58 -15.81 -35.09 -9.47
CA GLU A 58 -16.53 -34.14 -8.62
C GLU A 58 -16.07 -34.25 -7.16
N GLY A 59 -15.72 -33.11 -6.57
CA GLY A 59 -15.31 -33.06 -5.16
C GLY A 59 -16.47 -33.41 -4.23
N LYS A 60 -16.21 -34.25 -3.23
CA LYS A 60 -17.17 -34.60 -2.19
C LYS A 60 -17.02 -33.64 -1.01
N VAL A 61 -18.10 -33.39 -0.27
CA VAL A 61 -18.03 -32.66 1.00
C VAL A 61 -17.34 -33.56 2.02
N VAL A 62 -16.24 -33.08 2.59
CA VAL A 62 -15.41 -33.76 3.59
C VAL A 62 -15.43 -32.94 4.88
N SER A 63 -15.70 -33.61 6.00
CA SER A 63 -15.59 -33.04 7.35
C SER A 63 -14.14 -33.10 7.84
N THR A 64 -13.62 -31.95 8.25
CA THR A 64 -12.28 -31.80 8.84
C THR A 64 -12.43 -31.27 10.26
N PRO A 65 -11.99 -31.98 11.31
CA PRO A 65 -12.08 -31.48 12.68
C PRO A 65 -11.20 -30.25 12.88
N HIS A 66 -11.69 -29.26 13.62
CA HIS A 66 -10.92 -28.07 13.97
C HIS A 66 -9.71 -28.45 14.86
N ALA A 67 -8.55 -27.86 14.58
CA ALA A 67 -7.43 -27.89 15.51
C ALA A 67 -7.82 -27.22 16.85
N PHE A 68 -7.18 -27.62 17.97
CA PHE A 68 -7.56 -27.17 19.32
C PHE A 68 -7.65 -25.63 19.48
N GLN A 69 -6.76 -24.87 18.84
CA GLN A 69 -6.82 -23.40 18.82
C GLN A 69 -7.96 -22.85 17.94
N ALA A 70 -8.27 -23.55 16.83
CA ALA A 70 -9.32 -23.15 15.90
C ALA A 70 -10.73 -23.30 16.51
N LEU A 71 -10.95 -24.24 17.43
CA LEU A 71 -12.19 -24.34 18.22
C LEU A 71 -12.52 -23.02 18.95
N HIS A 72 -11.54 -22.44 19.65
CA HIS A 72 -11.71 -21.17 20.35
C HIS A 72 -11.89 -20.01 19.36
N HIS A 73 -11.09 -19.97 18.28
CA HIS A 73 -11.25 -18.96 17.23
C HIS A 73 -12.63 -19.02 16.56
N TRP A 74 -13.20 -20.20 16.35
CA TRP A 74 -14.55 -20.39 15.81
C TRP A 74 -15.59 -19.79 16.75
N LYS A 75 -15.53 -20.12 18.05
CA LYS A 75 -16.47 -19.58 19.05
C LYS A 75 -16.38 -18.05 19.15
N SER A 76 -15.18 -17.48 19.21
CA SER A 76 -15.01 -16.02 19.20
C SER A 76 -15.45 -15.35 17.89
N LYS A 77 -15.48 -16.08 16.76
CA LYS A 77 -16.07 -15.57 15.50
C LYS A 77 -17.60 -15.58 15.56
N ALA A 78 -18.22 -16.63 16.08
CA ALA A 78 -19.67 -16.72 16.30
C ALA A 78 -20.16 -15.61 17.26
N GLU A 79 -19.56 -15.49 18.45
CA GLU A 79 -19.84 -14.45 19.45
C GLU A 79 -19.64 -13.04 18.88
N ARG A 80 -18.64 -12.82 18.02
CA ARG A 80 -18.41 -11.54 17.33
C ARG A 80 -19.56 -11.19 16.39
N ILE A 81 -20.11 -12.15 15.64
CA ILE A 81 -21.23 -11.91 14.71
C ILE A 81 -22.47 -11.50 15.50
N GLU A 82 -22.85 -12.27 16.52
CA GLU A 82 -23.98 -11.95 17.41
C GLU A 82 -23.81 -10.58 18.10
N SER A 83 -22.60 -10.29 18.61
CA SER A 83 -22.28 -9.01 19.26
C SER A 83 -22.35 -7.82 18.30
N VAL A 84 -21.92 -7.98 17.04
CA VAL A 84 -22.07 -6.93 16.01
C VAL A 84 -23.54 -6.66 15.72
N TYR A 85 -24.34 -7.69 15.45
CA TYR A 85 -25.76 -7.52 15.15
C TYR A 85 -26.57 -6.97 16.34
N SER A 86 -26.36 -7.50 17.54
CA SER A 86 -27.09 -7.07 18.74
C SER A 86 -26.71 -5.67 19.22
N LYS A 87 -25.41 -5.32 19.23
CA LYS A 87 -24.93 -4.03 19.78
C LYS A 87 -24.89 -2.89 18.76
N ARG A 88 -24.77 -3.18 17.45
CA ARG A 88 -24.72 -2.13 16.41
C ARG A 88 -25.98 -2.03 15.56
N CYS A 89 -26.65 -3.14 15.29
CA CYS A 89 -27.82 -3.18 14.40
C CYS A 89 -29.16 -3.30 15.14
N GLY A 90 -29.16 -3.63 16.43
CA GLY A 90 -30.39 -3.88 17.21
C GLY A 90 -31.08 -5.20 16.83
N VAL A 91 -30.31 -6.19 16.37
CA VAL A 91 -30.80 -7.47 15.85
C VAL A 91 -30.35 -8.62 16.76
N LEU A 92 -31.29 -9.46 17.19
CA LEU A 92 -31.02 -10.69 17.92
C LEU A 92 -30.98 -11.84 16.91
N THR A 93 -29.80 -12.40 16.68
CA THR A 93 -29.56 -13.46 15.67
C THR A 93 -29.88 -14.87 16.16
N GLY A 94 -30.11 -15.04 17.46
CA GLY A 94 -29.96 -16.33 18.13
C GLY A 94 -28.48 -16.76 18.21
N GLU A 95 -28.24 -17.91 18.81
CA GLU A 95 -26.91 -18.56 18.82
C GLU A 95 -26.50 -18.95 17.40
N VAL A 96 -25.19 -18.87 17.11
CA VAL A 96 -24.64 -19.15 15.78
C VAL A 96 -23.97 -20.52 15.80
N GLU A 97 -24.77 -21.57 15.66
CA GLU A 97 -24.30 -22.97 15.61
C GLU A 97 -23.53 -23.30 14.33
N VAL A 98 -23.88 -22.65 13.21
CA VAL A 98 -23.30 -22.90 11.88
C VAL A 98 -22.95 -21.59 11.18
N MET A 99 -21.69 -21.48 10.74
CA MET A 99 -21.19 -20.37 9.93
C MET A 99 -20.88 -20.83 8.49
N LEU A 100 -21.28 -20.01 7.52
CA LEU A 100 -20.85 -20.09 6.13
C LEU A 100 -19.53 -19.32 5.96
N HIS A 101 -18.55 -19.91 5.28
CA HIS A 101 -17.34 -19.23 4.82
C HIS A 101 -17.55 -18.82 3.36
N VAL A 102 -17.64 -17.53 3.14
CA VAL A 102 -18.10 -16.94 1.88
C VAL A 102 -16.99 -16.08 1.29
N ARG A 103 -16.71 -16.25 0.00
CA ARG A 103 -15.85 -15.32 -0.76
C ARG A 103 -16.75 -14.26 -1.41
N PRO A 104 -16.69 -12.98 -1.00
CA PRO A 104 -17.54 -11.95 -1.58
C PRO A 104 -17.34 -11.82 -3.09
N LEU A 105 -18.40 -11.40 -3.79
CA LEU A 105 -18.32 -11.06 -5.20
C LEU A 105 -17.44 -9.79 -5.38
N LYS A 106 -16.42 -9.91 -6.23
CA LYS A 106 -15.51 -8.81 -6.62
C LYS A 106 -16.02 -8.06 -7.85
N GLY A 107 -16.75 -8.75 -8.74
CA GLY A 107 -17.39 -8.18 -9.92
C GLY A 107 -17.57 -9.22 -11.03
N LEU A 108 -17.47 -8.79 -12.29
CA LEU A 108 -17.40 -9.67 -13.45
C LEU A 108 -15.98 -9.67 -14.05
N LYS A 109 -15.49 -10.84 -14.45
CA LYS A 109 -14.30 -11.02 -15.29
C LYS A 109 -14.73 -11.35 -16.72
N ARG A 110 -14.00 -10.84 -17.72
CA ARG A 110 -14.15 -11.26 -19.13
C ARG A 110 -13.19 -12.39 -19.43
N GLU A 111 -13.70 -13.55 -19.82
CA GLU A 111 -12.91 -14.72 -20.23
C GLU A 111 -12.27 -14.53 -21.62
N GLU A 112 -11.47 -15.50 -22.09
CA GLU A 112 -10.81 -15.44 -23.41
C GLU A 112 -11.84 -15.46 -24.56
N ASP A 113 -12.90 -16.27 -24.42
CA ASP A 113 -14.03 -16.39 -25.35
C ASP A 113 -14.90 -15.11 -25.43
N GLY A 114 -14.91 -14.28 -24.39
CA GLY A 114 -15.74 -13.09 -24.28
C GLY A 114 -16.98 -13.24 -23.41
N ALA A 115 -17.17 -14.38 -22.75
CA ALA A 115 -18.13 -14.47 -21.66
C ALA A 115 -17.77 -13.49 -20.53
N PHE A 116 -18.78 -12.96 -19.84
CA PHE A 116 -18.63 -12.29 -18.55
C PHE A 116 -19.14 -13.22 -17.44
N VAL A 117 -18.23 -13.63 -16.56
CA VAL A 117 -18.48 -14.58 -15.47
C VAL A 117 -18.17 -13.91 -14.14
N LYS A 118 -18.86 -14.28 -13.06
CA LYS A 118 -18.65 -13.75 -11.71
C LYS A 118 -17.23 -14.04 -11.21
N ASP A 119 -16.58 -12.96 -10.79
CA ASP A 119 -15.26 -12.97 -10.18
C ASP A 119 -15.42 -12.81 -8.66
N TYR A 120 -14.90 -13.76 -7.89
CA TYR A 120 -15.01 -13.78 -6.44
C TYR A 120 -13.64 -13.49 -5.81
N GLU A 121 -13.63 -12.88 -4.63
CA GLU A 121 -12.39 -12.59 -3.91
C GLU A 121 -11.61 -13.87 -3.55
N GLY A 122 -10.28 -13.73 -3.35
CA GLY A 122 -9.41 -14.84 -2.96
C GLY A 122 -9.56 -15.28 -1.49
N LEU A 123 -8.92 -16.40 -1.14
CA LEU A 123 -8.86 -16.97 0.22
C LEU A 123 -8.53 -15.93 1.32
N GLU A 124 -7.62 -14.99 1.03
CA GLU A 124 -7.19 -13.90 1.93
C GLU A 124 -8.31 -12.94 2.36
N LYS A 125 -9.51 -13.03 1.75
CA LYS A 125 -10.70 -12.22 2.04
C LYS A 125 -11.96 -13.07 2.21
N GLU A 126 -11.80 -14.32 2.63
CA GLU A 126 -12.91 -15.17 3.09
C GLU A 126 -13.61 -14.50 4.29
N VAL A 127 -14.94 -14.36 4.24
CA VAL A 127 -15.78 -13.69 5.26
C VAL A 127 -16.71 -14.71 5.89
N GLU A 128 -16.83 -14.70 7.22
CA GLU A 128 -17.77 -15.56 7.93
C GLU A 128 -19.14 -14.90 8.06
N SER A 129 -20.19 -15.65 7.74
CA SER A 129 -21.59 -15.24 7.94
C SER A 129 -22.35 -16.33 8.72
N ALA A 130 -23.22 -15.95 9.64
CA ALA A 130 -24.13 -16.88 10.29
C ALA A 130 -25.16 -17.42 9.28
N VAL A 131 -25.48 -18.71 9.32
CA VAL A 131 -26.37 -19.32 8.31
C VAL A 131 -27.77 -18.69 8.33
N GLN A 132 -28.31 -18.36 9.51
CA GLN A 132 -29.60 -17.69 9.66
C GLN A 132 -29.62 -16.21 9.20
N MET A 133 -28.44 -15.60 9.00
CA MET A 133 -28.31 -14.23 8.48
C MET A 133 -28.02 -14.19 6.97
N SER A 134 -28.01 -15.36 6.31
CA SER A 134 -27.59 -15.52 4.92
C SER A 134 -28.80 -15.86 4.05
N VAL A 135 -29.04 -15.06 3.02
CA VAL A 135 -30.21 -15.14 2.13
C VAL A 135 -29.81 -15.88 0.84
N VAL A 136 -30.65 -16.80 0.37
CA VAL A 136 -30.33 -17.62 -0.83
C VAL A 136 -30.66 -16.87 -2.12
N GLU A 137 -31.81 -16.19 -2.17
CA GLU A 137 -32.34 -15.54 -3.37
C GLU A 137 -32.88 -14.14 -3.04
N VAL A 138 -32.81 -13.22 -4.00
CA VAL A 138 -33.34 -11.85 -3.90
C VAL A 138 -34.26 -11.56 -5.08
N SER A 139 -35.31 -10.78 -4.86
CA SER A 139 -36.30 -10.44 -5.91
C SER A 139 -35.78 -9.48 -6.97
N SER A 140 -34.64 -8.83 -6.73
CA SER A 140 -33.95 -7.95 -7.67
C SER A 140 -32.44 -8.14 -7.51
N GLU A 141 -31.81 -8.76 -8.50
CA GLU A 141 -30.35 -8.85 -8.58
C GLU A 141 -29.74 -7.55 -9.13
N ASP A 142 -28.45 -7.32 -8.88
CA ASP A 142 -27.74 -6.14 -9.39
C ASP A 142 -27.40 -6.31 -10.89
N PRO A 143 -27.94 -5.47 -11.80
CA PRO A 143 -27.69 -5.59 -13.25
C PRO A 143 -26.21 -5.47 -13.65
N ARG A 144 -25.35 -4.95 -12.77
CA ARG A 144 -23.90 -4.83 -12.98
C ARG A 144 -23.17 -6.16 -12.85
N TYR A 145 -23.80 -7.17 -12.25
CA TYR A 145 -23.21 -8.49 -11.98
C TYR A 145 -23.93 -9.65 -12.68
N VAL A 146 -24.85 -9.35 -13.60
CA VAL A 146 -25.48 -10.35 -14.46
C VAL A 146 -24.45 -10.90 -15.46
N GLU A 147 -24.23 -12.21 -15.42
CA GLU A 147 -23.33 -12.93 -16.32
C GLU A 147 -23.81 -12.87 -17.77
N ARG A 148 -22.89 -13.00 -18.72
CA ARG A 148 -23.18 -12.90 -20.16
C ARG A 148 -22.44 -13.98 -20.92
N ALA A 149 -23.15 -14.69 -21.79
CA ALA A 149 -22.55 -15.63 -22.73
C ALA A 149 -21.60 -14.91 -23.71
N PRO A 150 -20.68 -15.64 -24.39
CA PRO A 150 -19.82 -15.07 -25.42
C PRO A 150 -20.65 -14.38 -26.52
N PRO A 151 -20.39 -13.10 -26.84
CA PRO A 151 -21.05 -12.42 -27.95
C PRO A 151 -20.59 -13.01 -29.31
N PRO A 152 -21.44 -12.97 -30.35
CA PRO A 152 -21.05 -13.26 -31.72
C PRO A 152 -19.86 -12.38 -32.14
N ILE A 153 -18.89 -12.95 -32.86
CA ILE A 153 -17.63 -12.26 -33.19
C ILE A 153 -17.85 -10.95 -33.98
N LYS A 154 -18.89 -10.91 -34.82
CA LYS A 154 -19.31 -9.72 -35.60
C LYS A 154 -19.94 -8.62 -34.74
N GLU A 155 -20.59 -8.96 -33.62
CA GLU A 155 -21.13 -7.98 -32.67
C GLU A 155 -20.04 -7.46 -31.74
N GLU A 156 -19.09 -8.31 -31.32
CA GLU A 156 -17.96 -7.89 -30.49
C GLU A 156 -16.90 -7.10 -31.29
N PHE A 157 -16.67 -7.48 -32.55
CA PHE A 157 -15.66 -6.90 -33.44
C PHE A 157 -16.25 -6.56 -34.82
N PRO A 158 -17.21 -5.61 -34.91
CA PRO A 158 -17.76 -5.18 -36.20
C PRO A 158 -16.67 -4.54 -37.07
N GLU A 159 -16.84 -4.63 -38.38
CA GLU A 159 -15.91 -4.08 -39.37
C GLU A 159 -15.62 -2.59 -39.12
N GLY A 160 -14.37 -2.19 -39.35
CA GLY A 160 -13.88 -0.85 -39.02
C GLY A 160 -13.51 -0.65 -37.55
N SER A 161 -13.78 -1.60 -36.64
CA SER A 161 -13.39 -1.51 -35.22
C SER A 161 -11.88 -1.32 -35.01
N LYS A 162 -11.51 -0.42 -34.11
CA LYS A 162 -10.13 -0.20 -33.66
C LYS A 162 -9.76 -1.23 -32.58
N VAL A 163 -8.65 -1.93 -32.77
CA VAL A 163 -8.10 -2.93 -31.84
C VAL A 163 -6.57 -2.85 -31.82
N PHE A 164 -5.94 -3.45 -30.81
CA PHE A 164 -4.50 -3.72 -30.80
C PHE A 164 -4.26 -5.20 -31.13
N PHE A 165 -3.24 -5.49 -31.92
CA PHE A 165 -2.86 -6.87 -32.24
C PHE A 165 -1.94 -7.45 -31.16
N LEU A 166 -2.13 -8.72 -30.81
CA LEU A 166 -1.34 -9.42 -29.78
C LEU A 166 -0.48 -10.58 -30.35
N GLY A 167 -0.38 -10.72 -31.67
CA GLY A 167 0.48 -11.71 -32.30
C GLY A 167 1.96 -11.32 -32.26
N GLU A 168 2.84 -12.32 -32.22
CA GLU A 168 4.30 -12.21 -32.04
C GLU A 168 5.01 -11.19 -32.96
N HIS A 169 4.58 -11.11 -34.22
CA HIS A 169 5.18 -10.23 -35.24
C HIS A 169 4.61 -8.80 -35.27
N GLY A 170 3.66 -8.46 -34.39
CA GLY A 170 3.03 -7.14 -34.33
C GLY A 170 2.39 -6.81 -32.98
N TYR A 171 2.96 -7.30 -31.89
CA TYR A 171 2.42 -7.13 -30.55
C TYR A 171 2.32 -5.65 -30.14
N GLY A 172 1.11 -5.22 -29.76
CA GLY A 172 0.80 -3.83 -29.41
C GLY A 172 0.66 -2.87 -30.60
N VAL A 173 0.69 -3.36 -31.84
CA VAL A 173 0.43 -2.56 -33.04
C VAL A 173 -1.06 -2.20 -33.12
N ALA A 174 -1.36 -0.93 -33.40
CA ALA A 174 -2.70 -0.47 -33.67
C ALA A 174 -3.23 -1.03 -34.99
N ALA A 175 -4.47 -1.52 -34.97
CA ALA A 175 -5.06 -2.28 -36.05
C ALA A 175 -6.55 -1.98 -36.22
N GLN A 176 -7.09 -2.28 -37.40
CA GLN A 176 -8.50 -2.13 -37.74
C GLN A 176 -9.08 -3.45 -38.25
N VAL A 177 -10.24 -3.86 -37.74
CA VAL A 177 -10.97 -5.05 -38.22
C VAL A 177 -11.46 -4.81 -39.64
N SER A 178 -11.21 -5.75 -40.54
CA SER A 178 -11.58 -5.68 -41.96
C SER A 178 -12.58 -6.72 -42.43
N ALA A 179 -12.71 -7.84 -41.73
CA ALA A 179 -13.74 -8.87 -41.95
C ALA A 179 -13.83 -9.82 -40.75
N THR A 180 -14.98 -10.47 -40.56
CA THR A 180 -15.20 -11.53 -39.56
C THR A 180 -15.78 -12.80 -40.19
N ASP A 181 -15.26 -13.96 -39.80
CA ASP A 181 -15.71 -15.30 -40.20
C ASP A 181 -16.37 -15.95 -38.97
N GLU A 182 -17.71 -15.97 -38.97
CA GLU A 182 -18.52 -16.48 -37.86
C GLU A 182 -18.42 -18.00 -37.69
N GLU A 183 -18.31 -18.76 -38.79
CA GLU A 183 -18.21 -20.23 -38.75
C GLU A 183 -16.95 -20.73 -38.04
N LYS A 184 -15.86 -19.96 -38.13
CA LYS A 184 -14.52 -20.35 -37.63
C LYS A 184 -14.10 -19.59 -36.37
N ASP A 185 -14.93 -18.66 -35.90
CA ASP A 185 -14.61 -17.67 -34.86
C ASP A 185 -13.29 -16.91 -35.12
N THR A 186 -13.11 -16.44 -36.36
CA THR A 186 -11.90 -15.70 -36.74
C THR A 186 -12.16 -14.33 -37.35
N LEU A 187 -11.17 -13.47 -37.25
CA LEU A 187 -11.16 -12.11 -37.76
C LEU A 187 -9.97 -11.86 -38.69
N SER A 188 -10.14 -10.88 -39.57
CA SER A 188 -9.06 -10.30 -40.36
C SER A 188 -8.84 -8.85 -39.94
N VAL A 189 -7.58 -8.45 -39.79
CA VAL A 189 -7.19 -7.08 -39.39
C VAL A 189 -6.14 -6.49 -40.31
N ILE A 190 -6.22 -5.17 -40.48
CA ILE A 190 -5.21 -4.33 -41.11
C ILE A 190 -4.36 -3.72 -39.99
N LEU A 191 -3.11 -4.14 -39.88
CA LEU A 191 -2.10 -3.57 -38.99
C LEU A 191 -1.53 -2.28 -39.59
N ALA A 192 -1.30 -1.25 -38.78
CA ALA A 192 -0.65 -0.01 -39.18
C ALA A 192 0.60 0.22 -38.30
N PHE A 193 1.80 0.12 -38.89
CA PHE A 193 3.06 0.13 -38.13
C PHE A 193 4.22 0.82 -38.86
N PHE A 194 5.22 1.23 -38.08
CA PHE A 194 6.52 1.68 -38.58
C PHE A 194 7.56 0.59 -38.30
N PRO A 195 8.30 0.06 -39.30
CA PRO A 195 9.21 -1.08 -39.09
C PRO A 195 10.33 -0.86 -38.06
N ALA A 196 10.72 0.38 -37.79
CA ALA A 196 11.81 0.72 -36.86
C ALA A 196 11.42 0.57 -35.39
N GLU A 197 10.14 0.73 -35.02
CA GLU A 197 9.69 0.90 -33.63
C GLU A 197 10.02 -0.25 -32.68
N ARG A 198 10.20 -1.48 -33.21
CA ARG A 198 10.62 -2.63 -32.41
C ARG A 198 12.07 -2.49 -31.92
N LEU A 199 12.93 -1.85 -32.72
CA LEU A 199 14.35 -1.59 -32.39
C LEU A 199 14.54 -0.33 -31.52
N GLU A 200 13.53 0.55 -31.48
CA GLU A 200 13.53 1.74 -30.60
C GLU A 200 13.37 1.36 -29.12
N SER A 201 12.66 0.27 -28.84
CA SER A 201 12.18 -0.09 -27.49
C SER A 201 13.30 -0.52 -26.52
N ASP A 202 14.45 -0.95 -27.04
CA ASP A 202 15.60 -1.38 -26.23
C ASP A 202 16.50 -0.21 -25.83
N ARG A 203 16.57 0.86 -26.64
CA ARG A 203 17.39 2.06 -26.35
C ARG A 203 17.02 2.71 -25.00
N PHE A 204 15.73 2.74 -24.68
CA PHE A 204 15.26 3.28 -23.40
C PHE A 204 15.69 2.42 -22.20
N LYS A 205 15.82 1.10 -22.39
CA LYS A 205 16.40 0.20 -21.39
C LYS A 205 17.91 0.36 -21.30
N GLU A 206 18.60 0.59 -22.41
CA GLU A 206 20.04 0.89 -22.42
C GLU A 206 20.34 2.17 -21.61
N ILE A 207 19.59 3.25 -21.79
CA ILE A 207 19.70 4.48 -20.98
C ILE A 207 19.49 4.18 -19.48
N VAL A 208 18.41 3.46 -19.14
CA VAL A 208 18.08 3.11 -17.74
C VAL A 208 19.04 2.08 -17.13
N ASN A 209 19.81 1.34 -17.93
CA ASN A 209 20.87 0.44 -17.46
C ASN A 209 22.24 1.14 -17.39
N ALA A 210 22.50 2.10 -18.28
CA ALA A 210 23.72 2.90 -18.33
C ALA A 210 23.76 4.02 -17.27
N ARG A 211 22.61 4.39 -16.69
CA ARG A 211 22.53 5.33 -15.56
C ARG A 211 23.54 4.91 -14.48
N LYS A 212 24.40 5.85 -14.06
CA LYS A 212 25.44 5.57 -13.04
C LYS A 212 24.77 5.10 -11.76
N ALA A 213 24.96 3.82 -11.42
CA ALA A 213 24.41 3.21 -10.22
C ALA A 213 25.02 3.88 -8.97
N SER A 214 24.34 4.93 -8.48
CA SER A 214 24.80 5.73 -7.34
C SER A 214 25.10 4.84 -6.14
N ARG A 215 26.33 4.90 -5.64
CA ARG A 215 26.73 4.13 -4.46
C ARG A 215 26.05 4.73 -3.23
N TYR A 216 25.19 3.93 -2.59
CA TYR A 216 24.57 4.26 -1.32
C TYR A 216 25.39 3.70 -0.15
N PHE A 217 25.32 4.41 0.97
CA PHE A 217 25.99 4.04 2.21
C PHE A 217 25.00 4.12 3.38
N LEU A 218 24.96 3.07 4.20
CA LEU A 218 24.20 3.01 5.46
C LEU A 218 24.50 4.21 6.37
N SER A 219 23.49 4.70 7.10
CA SER A 219 23.58 5.92 7.92
C SER A 219 24.83 6.02 8.81
N TYR A 220 25.31 4.91 9.41
CA TYR A 220 26.51 4.93 10.26
C TYR A 220 27.80 5.17 9.44
N ARG A 221 27.91 4.57 8.25
CA ARG A 221 29.04 4.79 7.36
C ARG A 221 29.02 6.20 6.78
N ALA A 222 27.83 6.76 6.53
CA ALA A 222 27.68 8.15 6.16
C ALA A 222 28.08 9.12 7.30
N THR A 223 27.81 8.79 8.58
CA THR A 223 28.35 9.58 9.71
C THR A 223 29.87 9.54 9.76
N ASP A 224 30.48 8.37 9.59
CA ASP A 224 31.94 8.20 9.64
C ASP A 224 32.63 8.97 8.50
N MET A 225 32.08 8.89 7.28
CA MET A 225 32.60 9.58 6.08
C MET A 225 32.48 11.12 6.12
N VAL A 226 31.72 11.68 7.07
CA VAL A 226 31.49 13.12 7.26
C VAL A 226 32.05 13.61 8.61
N GLY A 227 32.28 12.72 9.58
CA GLY A 227 32.71 13.03 10.94
C GLY A 227 31.66 13.83 11.72
N ILE A 228 30.41 13.35 11.77
CA ILE A 228 29.29 13.95 12.53
C ILE A 228 28.49 12.85 13.24
N SER A 229 27.71 13.17 14.28
CA SER A 229 26.90 12.16 14.96
C SER A 229 25.70 11.67 14.14
N GLY A 230 25.14 10.51 14.50
CA GLY A 230 23.90 9.99 13.90
C GLY A 230 22.68 10.89 14.16
N ARG A 231 22.71 11.67 15.25
CA ARG A 231 21.68 12.70 15.55
C ARG A 231 21.83 13.90 14.63
N ALA A 232 23.06 14.38 14.43
CA ALA A 232 23.37 15.46 13.51
C ALA A 232 22.98 15.10 12.08
N LEU A 233 23.38 13.91 11.59
CA LEU A 233 22.97 13.42 10.28
C LEU A 233 21.44 13.30 10.16
N GLY A 234 20.75 12.78 11.19
CA GLY A 234 19.30 12.67 11.22
C GLY A 234 18.55 14.01 11.17
N LYS A 235 19.04 15.04 11.91
CA LYS A 235 18.50 16.40 11.86
C LYS A 235 18.77 17.07 10.51
N ILE A 236 20.03 17.09 10.06
CA ILE A 236 20.43 17.90 8.90
C ILE A 236 19.93 17.36 7.56
N THR A 237 19.72 16.04 7.44
CA THR A 237 19.17 15.43 6.22
C THR A 237 17.64 15.54 6.13
N SER A 238 16.97 15.92 7.23
CA SER A 238 15.54 16.18 7.26
C SER A 238 15.26 17.69 7.32
N SER A 239 14.12 18.10 7.89
CA SER A 239 13.69 19.50 7.98
C SER A 239 14.17 20.12 9.30
N PHE A 240 15.33 20.76 9.30
CA PHE A 240 15.87 21.47 10.47
C PHE A 240 15.41 22.93 10.48
N MET A 241 14.38 23.22 11.28
CA MET A 241 13.81 24.56 11.44
C MET A 241 14.54 25.36 12.53
N VAL A 242 14.87 26.61 12.22
CA VAL A 242 15.49 27.59 13.13
C VAL A 242 14.59 28.83 13.25
N LEU A 243 14.45 29.37 14.45
CA LEU A 243 13.75 30.64 14.72
C LEU A 243 14.72 31.82 14.62
N THR A 244 14.34 32.84 13.85
CA THR A 244 15.00 34.16 13.85
C THR A 244 14.47 35.03 15.00
N SER A 245 15.06 36.22 15.21
CA SER A 245 14.58 37.19 16.21
C SER A 245 13.12 37.62 15.96
N ASP A 246 12.72 37.78 14.69
CA ASP A 246 11.35 38.06 14.21
C ASP A 246 10.34 36.90 14.40
N GLU A 247 10.69 35.88 15.19
CA GLU A 247 10.02 34.59 15.35
C GLU A 247 9.78 33.80 14.03
N GLN A 248 10.34 34.24 12.90
CA GLN A 248 10.17 33.58 11.61
C GLN A 248 10.93 32.26 11.55
N LYS A 249 10.25 31.21 11.07
CA LYS A 249 10.76 29.85 10.96
C LYS A 249 11.48 29.64 9.65
N ASN A 250 12.75 29.26 9.73
CA ASN A 250 13.65 29.13 8.61
C ASN A 250 14.20 27.71 8.54
N ASN A 251 13.89 26.97 7.47
CA ASN A 251 14.45 25.64 7.25
C ASN A 251 15.89 25.75 6.75
N LEU A 252 16.84 25.24 7.54
CA LEU A 252 18.25 25.06 7.21
C LEU A 252 18.60 23.58 6.97
N GLY A 253 17.63 22.67 7.04
CA GLY A 253 17.85 21.25 6.76
C GLY A 253 17.84 20.94 5.26
N LEU A 254 18.72 20.03 4.85
CA LEU A 254 18.84 19.56 3.45
C LEU A 254 17.56 18.93 2.92
N SER A 255 16.65 18.50 3.80
CA SER A 255 15.30 18.06 3.43
C SER A 255 15.28 16.92 2.39
N ILE A 256 16.31 16.07 2.40
CA ILE A 256 16.43 14.88 1.52
C ILE A 256 15.75 13.64 2.11
N LYS A 257 15.20 13.71 3.33
CA LYS A 257 14.62 12.60 4.09
C LYS A 257 13.41 13.05 4.91
N PHE A 258 12.29 12.34 4.78
CA PHE A 258 11.06 12.61 5.54
C PHE A 258 10.45 11.33 6.14
N GLU A 259 10.93 10.91 7.31
CA GLU A 259 10.44 9.71 8.01
C GLU A 259 8.92 9.77 8.24
N ALA A 260 8.42 10.87 8.81
CA ALA A 260 7.00 11.03 9.17
C ALA A 260 6.04 11.19 7.97
N LYS A 261 6.55 11.49 6.77
CA LYS A 261 5.77 11.55 5.52
C LYS A 261 6.03 10.35 4.60
N ALA A 262 6.94 9.46 4.98
CA ALA A 262 7.48 8.39 4.15
C ALA A 262 7.97 8.86 2.76
N LEU A 263 8.72 9.98 2.69
CA LEU A 263 9.32 10.49 1.45
C LEU A 263 10.86 10.45 1.47
N LYS A 264 11.46 10.24 0.29
CA LYS A 264 12.90 10.28 -0.03
C LYS A 264 13.16 11.29 -1.15
N VAL A 265 14.42 11.63 -1.41
CA VAL A 265 14.82 12.36 -2.62
C VAL A 265 15.68 11.44 -3.48
N ILE A 266 15.29 11.26 -4.74
CA ILE A 266 16.00 10.43 -5.74
C ILE A 266 17.46 10.91 -5.82
N ASP A 267 18.41 10.01 -6.08
CA ASP A 267 19.85 10.30 -6.14
C ASP A 267 20.50 10.81 -4.84
N TYR A 268 19.74 11.12 -3.78
CA TYR A 268 20.27 11.61 -2.50
C TYR A 268 20.03 10.64 -1.33
N SER A 269 18.83 10.08 -1.20
CA SER A 269 18.50 9.18 -0.09
C SER A 269 17.63 7.99 -0.51
N ARG A 270 17.77 6.89 0.22
CA ARG A 270 16.84 5.76 0.19
C ARG A 270 16.71 5.15 1.59
N LYS A 271 15.79 4.22 1.75
CA LYS A 271 15.58 3.48 2.99
C LYS A 271 15.52 1.98 2.69
N GLU A 272 16.27 1.19 3.45
CA GLU A 272 16.29 -0.27 3.37
C GLU A 272 16.07 -0.82 4.78
N GLY A 273 15.08 -1.71 4.94
CA GLY A 273 14.62 -2.15 6.26
C GLY A 273 14.24 -0.98 7.17
N ARG A 274 14.84 -0.90 8.35
CA ARG A 274 14.65 0.21 9.30
C ARG A 274 15.71 1.33 9.13
N THR A 275 16.69 1.13 8.25
CA THR A 275 17.87 1.98 8.07
C THR A 275 17.72 2.93 6.88
N TRP A 276 18.21 4.16 7.05
CA TRP A 276 18.37 5.11 5.96
C TRP A 276 19.76 5.00 5.35
N GLU A 277 19.83 5.24 4.05
CA GLU A 277 21.07 5.29 3.29
C GLU A 277 21.14 6.58 2.48
N TYR A 278 22.37 7.05 2.26
CA TYR A 278 22.64 8.27 1.52
C TYR A 278 23.63 7.98 0.41
N SER A 279 23.47 8.65 -0.73
CA SER A 279 24.36 8.50 -1.88
C SER A 279 25.69 9.23 -1.67
N GLU A 280 26.64 8.98 -2.55
CA GLU A 280 27.86 9.80 -2.66
C GLU A 280 27.55 11.28 -2.98
N LYS A 281 26.57 11.58 -3.87
CA LYS A 281 26.05 12.95 -4.12
C LYS A 281 25.61 13.62 -2.81
N ALA A 282 24.88 12.90 -1.95
CA ALA A 282 24.42 13.42 -0.65
C ALA A 282 25.55 13.59 0.38
N ILE A 283 26.47 12.63 0.49
CA ILE A 283 27.62 12.73 1.41
C ILE A 283 28.49 13.95 1.06
N GLN A 284 28.73 14.19 -0.24
CA GLN A 284 29.49 15.35 -0.70
C GLN A 284 28.77 16.67 -0.37
N LEU A 285 27.46 16.76 -0.61
CA LEU A 285 26.65 17.93 -0.23
C LEU A 285 26.71 18.21 1.28
N ILE A 286 26.67 17.18 2.13
CA ILE A 286 26.78 17.33 3.59
C ILE A 286 28.20 17.80 3.99
N ARG A 287 29.25 17.29 3.35
CA ARG A 287 30.65 17.74 3.60
C ARG A 287 30.83 19.21 3.25
N GLU A 288 30.36 19.64 2.08
CA GLU A 288 30.44 21.03 1.64
C GLU A 288 29.66 21.96 2.57
N TYR A 289 28.48 21.53 3.01
CA TYR A 289 27.70 22.29 4.00
C TYR A 289 28.41 22.38 5.36
N LYS A 290 29.01 21.29 5.84
CA LYS A 290 29.80 21.26 7.09
C LYS A 290 31.04 22.14 7.03
N ALA A 291 31.70 22.21 5.87
CA ALA A 291 32.86 23.06 5.66
C ALA A 291 32.50 24.56 5.61
N ALA A 292 31.33 24.91 5.07
CA ALA A 292 30.88 26.29 4.97
C ALA A 292 30.28 26.84 6.29
N PHE A 293 29.57 26.01 7.07
CA PHE A 293 28.86 26.45 8.28
C PHE A 293 28.99 25.45 9.45
N PRO A 294 30.19 25.26 10.02
CA PRO A 294 30.45 24.26 11.06
C PRO A 294 29.64 24.48 12.35
N GLU A 295 29.24 25.73 12.66
CA GLU A 295 28.43 26.10 13.82
C GLU A 295 27.04 25.45 13.78
N VAL A 296 26.45 25.37 12.59
CA VAL A 296 25.17 24.67 12.37
C VAL A 296 25.31 23.25 12.86
N PHE A 297 26.36 22.53 12.41
CA PHE A 297 26.56 21.12 12.76
C PHE A 297 26.87 20.93 14.25
N ALA A 298 27.63 21.83 14.87
CA ALA A 298 27.89 21.82 16.31
C ALA A 298 26.59 21.96 17.14
N SER A 299 25.62 22.77 16.67
CA SER A 299 24.33 22.93 17.36
C SER A 299 23.44 21.68 17.34
N LEU A 300 23.60 20.79 16.34
CA LEU A 300 22.69 19.66 16.13
C LEU A 300 22.79 18.59 17.23
N ASP A 301 23.98 18.42 17.80
CA ASP A 301 24.24 17.43 18.84
C ASP A 301 23.67 17.83 20.21
N GLY A 302 23.33 19.11 20.39
CA GLY A 302 22.76 19.67 21.61
C GLY A 302 21.51 18.92 22.13
N ASN A 303 21.47 18.71 23.45
CA ASN A 303 20.40 17.99 24.15
C ASN A 303 19.14 18.83 24.36
N GLY A 304 18.55 19.28 23.25
CA GLY A 304 17.23 19.92 23.21
C GLY A 304 16.31 19.24 22.18
N ASP A 305 15.03 19.20 22.52
CA ASP A 305 13.90 18.92 21.59
C ASP A 305 13.14 20.22 21.23
N ALA A 306 13.51 21.34 21.87
CA ALA A 306 13.07 22.67 21.48
C ALA A 306 13.65 23.07 20.11
N MET A 307 12.90 23.87 19.36
CA MET A 307 13.34 24.44 18.10
C MET A 307 14.43 25.50 18.34
N ALA A 308 15.59 25.31 17.73
CA ALA A 308 16.75 26.19 17.92
C ALA A 308 16.46 27.61 17.43
N ARG A 309 17.02 28.62 18.11
CA ARG A 309 17.04 30.02 17.66
C ARG A 309 18.35 30.34 16.95
N ALA A 310 18.35 31.37 16.11
CA ALA A 310 19.54 31.87 15.44
C ALA A 310 20.64 32.25 16.45
N THR A 311 20.25 32.86 17.57
CA THR A 311 21.10 33.16 18.73
C THR A 311 21.83 31.94 19.28
N ASP A 312 21.20 30.76 19.27
CA ASP A 312 21.73 29.55 19.88
C ASP A 312 22.79 28.87 19.00
N ILE A 313 22.79 29.19 17.70
CA ILE A 313 23.70 28.64 16.67
C ILE A 313 24.80 29.65 16.34
N PHE A 314 24.42 30.92 16.16
CA PHE A 314 25.26 31.99 15.62
C PHE A 314 25.52 33.13 16.61
N GLY A 315 25.23 32.98 17.91
CA GLY A 315 25.46 33.99 18.96
C GLY A 315 26.93 34.37 19.25
N ARG A 316 27.85 34.07 18.33
CA ARG A 316 29.22 34.60 18.25
C ARG A 316 29.37 35.71 17.19
N TYR A 317 28.32 35.98 16.42
CA TYR A 317 28.27 36.98 15.35
C TYR A 317 27.30 38.10 15.74
N ASP A 318 27.58 39.33 15.27
CA ASP A 318 26.79 40.52 15.62
C ASP A 318 25.36 40.49 15.05
N ASP A 319 25.16 39.85 13.89
CA ASP A 319 23.84 39.55 13.31
C ASP A 319 23.67 38.03 13.07
N PRO A 320 23.10 37.30 14.04
CA PRO A 320 22.76 35.88 13.88
C PRO A 320 21.76 35.60 12.74
N ASP A 321 20.88 36.54 12.43
CA ASP A 321 19.85 36.38 11.40
C ASP A 321 20.38 36.69 9.98
N ALA A 322 21.47 37.45 9.85
CA ALA A 322 22.28 37.48 8.63
C ALA A 322 22.89 36.12 8.33
N LYS A 323 23.44 35.41 9.34
CA LYS A 323 23.96 34.06 9.15
C LYS A 323 22.87 33.06 8.74
N VAL A 324 21.66 33.15 9.31
CA VAL A 324 20.50 32.36 8.84
C VAL A 324 20.14 32.66 7.38
N ARG A 325 20.24 33.93 6.94
CA ARG A 325 20.03 34.33 5.53
C ARG A 325 21.14 33.80 4.60
N GLU A 326 22.39 33.86 5.03
CA GLU A 326 23.57 33.37 4.30
C GLU A 326 23.50 31.86 4.05
N VAL A 327 23.17 31.07 5.09
CA VAL A 327 22.94 29.62 4.94
C VAL A 327 21.82 29.33 3.93
N LYS A 328 20.70 30.07 3.98
CA LYS A 328 19.61 29.91 3.00
C LYS A 328 20.03 30.26 1.58
N ALA A 329 20.94 31.22 1.39
CA ALA A 329 21.50 31.55 0.08
C ALA A 329 22.41 30.43 -0.45
N PHE A 330 23.27 29.86 0.40
CA PHE A 330 24.11 28.69 0.07
C PHE A 330 23.26 27.45 -0.27
N LEU A 331 22.23 27.14 0.53
CA LEU A 331 21.32 26.02 0.24
C LEU A 331 20.55 26.23 -1.07
N LYS A 332 20.24 27.49 -1.44
CA LYS A 332 19.67 27.81 -2.76
C LYS A 332 20.70 27.61 -3.88
N SER A 333 21.95 28.08 -3.74
CA SER A 333 22.98 27.92 -4.79
C SER A 333 23.45 26.47 -4.98
N LYS A 334 23.22 25.61 -3.98
CA LYS A 334 23.43 24.14 -4.06
C LYS A 334 22.21 23.36 -4.56
N GLY A 335 21.17 24.03 -5.07
CA GLY A 335 19.98 23.38 -5.66
C GLY A 335 19.08 22.63 -4.67
N VAL A 336 19.29 22.79 -3.35
CA VAL A 336 18.62 22.00 -2.31
C VAL A 336 17.10 22.26 -2.27
N ARG A 337 16.65 23.38 -2.82
CA ARG A 337 15.23 23.75 -2.95
C ARG A 337 14.53 23.10 -4.14
N ASP A 338 15.30 22.61 -5.11
CA ASP A 338 14.82 22.07 -6.39
C ASP A 338 14.77 20.53 -6.35
N LEU A 339 15.07 19.95 -5.17
CA LEU A 339 15.03 18.52 -4.88
C LEU A 339 13.60 18.05 -4.57
N GLU A 340 12.93 17.43 -5.56
CA GLU A 340 11.59 16.88 -5.37
C GLU A 340 11.57 15.66 -4.42
N PRO A 341 10.72 15.64 -3.37
CA PRO A 341 10.59 14.51 -2.46
C PRO A 341 9.52 13.50 -2.92
N VAL A 342 9.95 12.37 -3.47
CA VAL A 342 9.09 11.26 -3.90
C VAL A 342 8.79 10.27 -2.77
N SER A 343 7.72 9.48 -2.92
CA SER A 343 7.35 8.41 -1.98
C SER A 343 8.46 7.36 -1.81
N LEU A 344 8.70 6.90 -0.57
CA LEU A 344 9.58 5.77 -0.26
C LEU A 344 9.15 4.48 -0.98
N PHE A 345 7.85 4.29 -1.16
CA PHE A 345 7.22 3.09 -1.70
C PHE A 345 7.05 3.14 -3.23
N CYS A 346 7.86 3.94 -3.91
CA CYS A 346 7.83 4.11 -5.36
C CYS A 346 9.25 4.14 -5.90
N ASP A 347 9.50 3.54 -7.07
CA ASP A 347 10.78 3.67 -7.78
C ASP A 347 10.63 4.64 -8.95
N HIS A 348 11.62 5.49 -9.16
CA HIS A 348 11.54 6.64 -10.07
C HIS A 348 12.92 6.97 -10.64
N LEU A 349 12.97 7.35 -11.91
CA LEU A 349 14.18 7.84 -12.56
C LEU A 349 14.53 9.26 -12.07
N SER A 350 15.83 9.58 -12.09
CA SER A 350 16.30 10.94 -11.79
C SER A 350 15.99 11.90 -12.95
N LYS A 351 15.86 13.20 -12.65
CA LYS A 351 15.59 14.24 -13.66
C LYS A 351 16.66 14.27 -14.77
N GLU A 352 17.90 13.94 -14.43
CA GLU A 352 19.01 13.75 -15.38
C GLU A 352 18.65 12.69 -16.45
N THR A 353 18.27 11.47 -16.04
CA THR A 353 17.89 10.38 -16.93
C THR A 353 16.57 10.63 -17.66
N VAL A 354 15.62 11.33 -17.03
CA VAL A 354 14.33 11.68 -17.66
C VAL A 354 14.53 12.61 -18.86
N VAL A 355 15.36 13.65 -18.72
CA VAL A 355 15.67 14.59 -19.82
C VAL A 355 16.48 13.91 -20.94
N GLU A 356 17.21 12.83 -20.65
CA GLU A 356 17.87 11.99 -21.65
C GLU A 356 16.85 11.14 -22.45
N ILE A 357 15.88 10.52 -21.76
CA ILE A 357 14.78 9.79 -22.40
C ILE A 357 13.94 10.71 -23.29
N GLU A 358 13.56 11.89 -22.80
CA GLU A 358 12.71 12.84 -23.55
C GLU A 358 13.37 13.29 -24.87
N LYS A 359 14.70 13.52 -24.87
CA LYS A 359 15.46 13.80 -26.10
C LYS A 359 15.44 12.65 -27.09
N VAL A 360 15.57 11.42 -26.62
CA VAL A 360 15.55 10.23 -27.49
C VAL A 360 14.14 9.95 -28.02
N GLU A 361 13.09 10.23 -27.25
CA GLU A 361 11.71 10.23 -27.78
C GLU A 361 11.50 11.29 -28.88
N ASP A 362 12.11 12.47 -28.75
CA ASP A 362 12.07 13.53 -29.76
C ASP A 362 12.88 13.21 -31.02
N GLU A 363 14.12 12.73 -30.88
CA GLU A 363 14.96 12.28 -32.00
C GLU A 363 14.27 11.18 -32.81
N LEU A 364 13.69 10.18 -32.13
CA LEU A 364 12.94 9.11 -32.76
C LEU A 364 11.65 9.62 -33.41
N THR A 365 10.96 10.58 -32.80
CA THR A 365 9.70 11.11 -33.33
C THR A 365 9.92 12.02 -34.55
N GLN A 366 11.03 12.76 -34.60
CA GLN A 366 11.51 13.44 -35.81
C GLN A 366 11.97 12.43 -36.89
N GLY A 367 12.55 11.30 -36.47
CA GLY A 367 12.99 10.21 -37.36
C GLY A 367 11.87 9.39 -38.02
N LYS A 368 10.61 9.48 -37.55
CA LYS A 368 9.43 8.76 -38.07
C LYS A 368 8.90 9.33 -39.41
N SER A 369 9.81 9.68 -40.33
CA SER A 369 9.50 10.19 -41.68
C SER A 369 9.19 9.08 -42.70
N GLY A 370 9.59 7.83 -42.43
CA GLY A 370 9.21 6.68 -43.24
C GLY A 370 7.73 6.34 -43.08
N GLY A 371 6.93 6.47 -44.14
CA GLY A 371 5.47 6.35 -44.08
C GLY A 371 4.93 5.03 -43.50
N ILE A 372 3.79 5.11 -42.82
CA ILE A 372 3.08 3.99 -42.16
C ILE A 372 2.89 2.83 -43.13
N ARG A 373 3.42 1.65 -42.79
CA ARG A 373 3.17 0.43 -43.55
C ARG A 373 1.88 -0.23 -43.08
N LYS A 374 1.10 -0.74 -44.03
CA LYS A 374 -0.12 -1.52 -43.79
C LYS A 374 0.14 -2.98 -44.12
N ALA A 375 -0.27 -3.88 -43.23
CA ALA A 375 -0.24 -5.33 -43.47
C ALA A 375 -1.59 -5.95 -43.11
N ILE A 376 -2.10 -6.85 -43.94
CA ILE A 376 -3.37 -7.56 -43.69
C ILE A 376 -3.05 -8.94 -43.16
N VAL A 377 -3.59 -9.29 -42.00
CA VAL A 377 -3.49 -10.63 -41.39
C VAL A 377 -4.90 -11.20 -41.26
N LYS A 378 -5.08 -12.46 -41.66
CA LYS A 378 -6.38 -13.14 -41.78
C LYS A 378 -6.43 -14.39 -40.89
N GLY A 379 -7.64 -14.84 -40.52
CA GLY A 379 -7.85 -16.10 -39.81
C GLY A 379 -7.39 -16.09 -38.34
N ILE A 380 -7.36 -14.92 -37.71
CA ILE A 380 -6.89 -14.72 -36.34
C ILE A 380 -8.04 -15.02 -35.35
N PRO A 381 -7.84 -15.76 -34.24
CA PRO A 381 -8.88 -15.96 -33.23
C PRO A 381 -9.13 -14.71 -32.38
N ARG A 382 -10.36 -14.53 -31.85
CA ARG A 382 -10.76 -13.37 -31.01
C ARG A 382 -9.76 -13.02 -29.88
N ARG A 383 -9.10 -14.02 -29.29
CA ARG A 383 -8.07 -13.83 -28.25
C ARG A 383 -6.79 -13.13 -28.71
N ALA A 384 -6.43 -13.14 -30.00
CA ALA A 384 -5.18 -12.51 -30.47
C ALA A 384 -5.33 -11.02 -30.86
N VAL A 385 -6.46 -10.42 -30.52
CA VAL A 385 -6.67 -8.95 -30.54
C VAL A 385 -7.15 -8.44 -29.18
N LEU A 386 -7.01 -7.13 -28.98
CA LEU A 386 -7.38 -6.41 -27.77
C LEU A 386 -8.20 -5.16 -28.14
N LYS A 387 -9.49 -5.18 -27.82
CA LYS A 387 -10.35 -3.98 -27.92
C LYS A 387 -10.00 -3.00 -26.79
N PRO A 388 -9.96 -1.68 -27.02
CA PRO A 388 -9.66 -0.68 -25.99
C PRO A 388 -10.48 -0.85 -24.70
N THR A 389 -11.80 -1.07 -24.84
CA THR A 389 -12.74 -1.34 -23.74
C THR A 389 -12.39 -2.57 -22.90
N HIS A 390 -11.61 -3.53 -23.41
CA HIS A 390 -11.24 -4.76 -22.71
C HIS A 390 -10.01 -4.57 -21.80
N ALA A 391 -9.30 -3.42 -21.88
CA ALA A 391 -8.07 -3.16 -21.15
C ALA A 391 -8.20 -3.39 -19.63
N ALA A 392 -9.24 -2.83 -19.01
CA ALA A 392 -9.48 -2.93 -17.57
C ALA A 392 -9.64 -4.37 -17.04
N TYR A 393 -10.10 -5.30 -17.88
CA TYR A 393 -10.26 -6.72 -17.55
C TYR A 393 -9.05 -7.56 -17.98
N ARG A 394 -8.47 -7.26 -19.15
CA ARG A 394 -7.46 -8.12 -19.78
C ARG A 394 -6.02 -7.77 -19.42
N LEU A 395 -5.72 -6.49 -19.15
CA LEU A 395 -4.37 -6.01 -18.79
C LEU A 395 -4.13 -5.99 -17.28
N GLN A 396 -4.92 -6.76 -16.52
CA GLN A 396 -4.65 -6.99 -15.10
C GLN A 396 -3.35 -7.78 -14.92
N ASN A 397 -2.65 -7.53 -13.80
CA ASN A 397 -1.42 -8.23 -13.40
C ASN A 397 -0.22 -8.10 -14.37
N GLN A 398 -0.26 -7.21 -15.36
CA GLN A 398 0.91 -6.93 -16.19
C GLN A 398 2.03 -6.33 -15.34
N HIS A 399 3.24 -6.86 -15.51
CA HIS A 399 4.45 -6.42 -14.86
C HIS A 399 5.12 -5.30 -15.67
N PHE A 400 5.68 -4.31 -14.97
CA PHE A 400 6.37 -3.15 -15.54
C PHE A 400 7.67 -2.86 -14.79
N ALA A 401 8.68 -2.39 -15.50
CA ALA A 401 9.96 -1.90 -15.00
C ALA A 401 10.21 -0.46 -15.47
N LEU A 402 11.12 0.26 -14.80
CA LEU A 402 11.58 1.56 -15.29
C LEU A 402 12.30 1.37 -16.64
N GLY A 403 12.03 2.24 -17.61
CA GLY A 403 12.53 2.11 -18.98
C GLY A 403 11.75 1.12 -19.86
N ASP A 404 10.69 0.46 -19.36
CA ASP A 404 9.78 -0.27 -20.25
C ASP A 404 9.02 0.71 -21.16
N ARG A 405 8.93 0.36 -22.45
CA ARG A 405 8.11 1.03 -23.45
C ARG A 405 6.67 0.56 -23.31
N VAL A 406 5.72 1.49 -23.33
CA VAL A 406 4.27 1.23 -23.19
C VAL A 406 3.48 1.92 -24.31
N THR A 407 2.25 1.45 -24.54
CA THR A 407 1.25 2.16 -25.34
C THR A 407 -0.08 2.28 -24.59
N MET A 408 -0.76 3.42 -24.72
CA MET A 408 -2.08 3.66 -24.13
C MET A 408 -3.14 2.85 -24.88
N VAL A 409 -3.78 1.90 -24.19
CA VAL A 409 -4.83 1.03 -24.74
C VAL A 409 -6.22 1.45 -24.29
N LYS A 410 -6.35 2.06 -23.11
CA LYS A 410 -7.62 2.57 -22.60
C LYS A 410 -8.14 3.71 -23.50
N ASP A 411 -9.38 3.62 -23.92
CA ASP A 411 -10.10 4.63 -24.72
C ASP A 411 -10.70 5.77 -23.89
N SER A 412 -10.57 5.70 -22.56
CA SER A 412 -11.17 6.59 -21.59
C SER A 412 -10.13 7.17 -20.63
N GLY A 413 -9.90 8.47 -20.70
CA GLY A 413 -8.92 9.21 -19.92
C GLY A 413 -8.49 10.51 -20.60
N GLY A 414 -7.42 11.13 -20.10
CA GLY A 414 -6.83 12.33 -20.71
C GLY A 414 -5.73 12.06 -21.75
N VAL A 415 -5.18 10.85 -21.80
CA VAL A 415 -4.13 10.43 -22.75
C VAL A 415 -4.77 9.93 -24.03
N PRO A 416 -4.32 10.32 -25.24
CA PRO A 416 -4.89 9.82 -26.49
C PRO A 416 -4.57 8.33 -26.73
N LEU A 417 -5.52 7.62 -27.34
CA LEU A 417 -5.41 6.19 -27.65
C LEU A 417 -4.20 5.90 -28.58
N SER A 418 -3.51 4.78 -28.34
CA SER A 418 -2.34 4.28 -29.09
C SER A 418 -1.07 5.14 -29.06
N VAL A 419 -1.06 6.26 -28.31
CA VAL A 419 0.19 7.00 -28.04
C VAL A 419 1.15 6.10 -27.25
N LYS A 420 2.45 6.21 -27.56
CA LYS A 420 3.53 5.43 -26.95
C LYS A 420 4.33 6.30 -25.99
N GLY A 421 4.96 5.66 -25.02
CA GLY A 421 5.68 6.33 -23.95
C GLY A 421 6.62 5.41 -23.18
N VAL A 422 7.42 5.99 -22.29
CA VAL A 422 8.37 5.26 -21.41
C VAL A 422 7.95 5.39 -19.95
N VAL A 423 8.01 4.28 -19.22
CA VAL A 423 7.79 4.22 -17.76
C VAL A 423 8.97 4.85 -17.03
N ILE A 424 8.75 6.03 -16.44
CA ILE A 424 9.77 6.75 -15.63
C ILE A 424 9.58 6.59 -14.13
N GLY A 425 8.41 6.12 -13.69
CA GLY A 425 8.09 5.91 -12.29
C GLY A 425 7.07 4.79 -12.07
N LEU A 426 7.21 4.09 -10.95
CA LEU A 426 6.35 2.99 -10.55
C LEU A 426 5.87 3.21 -9.11
N ASN A 427 4.57 3.37 -8.97
CA ASN A 427 3.88 3.58 -7.69
C ASN A 427 3.08 2.31 -7.30
N ALA A 428 2.49 2.27 -6.11
CA ALA A 428 1.83 1.06 -5.60
C ALA A 428 0.56 0.60 -6.37
N LYS A 429 -0.02 1.45 -7.23
CA LYS A 429 -1.23 1.15 -8.04
C LYS A 429 -1.22 1.77 -9.45
N SER A 430 -0.15 2.49 -9.80
CA SER A 430 -0.06 3.31 -11.00
C SER A 430 1.40 3.48 -11.42
N MET A 431 1.63 3.94 -12.63
CA MET A 431 2.94 4.29 -13.15
C MET A 431 2.95 5.73 -13.66
N ASP A 432 4.10 6.39 -13.56
CA ASP A 432 4.36 7.68 -14.17
C ASP A 432 5.02 7.41 -15.54
N VAL A 433 4.38 7.90 -16.61
CA VAL A 433 4.76 7.69 -18.00
C VAL A 433 4.98 9.04 -18.69
N ILE A 434 6.03 9.13 -19.51
CA ILE A 434 6.24 10.21 -20.49
C ILE A 434 5.81 9.71 -21.86
N TRP A 435 5.18 10.56 -22.66
CA TRP A 435 4.64 10.20 -23.97
C TRP A 435 5.41 10.86 -25.14
N ASP A 436 5.53 10.13 -26.25
CA ASP A 436 6.14 10.55 -27.54
C ASP A 436 5.60 11.89 -28.07
N VAL A 437 4.37 12.25 -27.69
CA VAL A 437 3.62 13.36 -28.27
C VAL A 437 3.01 14.19 -27.14
N PRO A 438 3.18 15.54 -27.12
CA PRO A 438 2.54 16.39 -26.14
C PRO A 438 1.02 16.43 -26.31
N PHE A 439 0.28 16.45 -25.21
CA PHE A 439 -1.19 16.40 -25.20
C PHE A 439 -1.77 17.26 -24.08
N ILE A 440 -2.99 17.79 -24.28
CA ILE A 440 -3.61 18.86 -23.47
C ILE A 440 -3.65 18.54 -21.96
N SER A 441 -3.85 17.27 -21.60
CA SER A 441 -3.93 16.82 -20.19
C SER A 441 -2.59 16.41 -19.57
N GLY A 442 -1.47 16.57 -20.28
CA GLY A 442 -0.15 16.19 -19.79
C GLY A 442 0.45 17.20 -18.80
N VAL A 443 1.23 16.69 -17.85
CA VAL A 443 1.84 17.42 -16.75
C VAL A 443 3.36 17.19 -16.70
N THR A 444 4.11 18.08 -16.06
CA THR A 444 5.58 17.96 -15.91
C THR A 444 6.03 16.88 -14.92
N LEU A 445 5.08 16.17 -14.28
CA LEU A 445 5.30 15.16 -13.24
C LEU A 445 6.15 15.62 -12.05
N GLY A 446 6.18 16.92 -11.75
CA GLY A 446 7.02 17.51 -10.69
C GLY A 446 8.21 18.31 -11.22
N ASP A 447 8.06 18.94 -12.39
CA ASP A 447 9.19 19.53 -13.14
C ASP A 447 10.29 18.49 -13.46
N ARG A 448 9.89 17.24 -13.73
CA ARG A 448 10.80 16.15 -14.13
C ARG A 448 10.89 16.00 -15.65
N CYS A 449 9.81 16.28 -16.37
CA CYS A 449 9.71 16.30 -17.84
C CYS A 449 9.02 17.60 -18.32
N SER A 450 9.05 17.89 -19.62
CA SER A 450 8.43 19.13 -20.13
C SER A 450 6.89 19.15 -20.02
N GLN A 451 6.31 20.34 -20.22
CA GLN A 451 4.88 20.54 -20.11
C GLN A 451 4.14 19.73 -21.19
N TYR A 452 2.94 19.23 -20.87
CA TYR A 452 2.11 18.40 -21.76
C TYR A 452 2.67 17.01 -22.09
N ARG A 453 3.79 16.56 -21.49
CA ARG A 453 4.42 15.25 -21.78
C ARG A 453 4.11 14.11 -20.82
N GLY A 454 4.04 14.37 -19.51
CA GLY A 454 3.93 13.31 -18.52
C GLY A 454 2.51 13.03 -18.02
N SER A 455 2.24 11.83 -17.51
CA SER A 455 1.04 11.52 -16.72
C SER A 455 1.20 10.28 -15.84
N THR A 456 0.54 10.28 -14.68
CA THR A 456 0.35 9.07 -13.87
C THR A 456 -0.88 8.29 -14.35
N VAL A 457 -0.72 7.00 -14.67
CA VAL A 457 -1.76 6.12 -15.25
C VAL A 457 -1.87 4.77 -14.54
N GLU A 458 -3.03 4.11 -14.65
CA GLU A 458 -3.29 2.79 -14.06
C GLU A 458 -2.55 1.68 -14.81
N PHE A 459 -2.08 0.64 -14.11
CA PHE A 459 -1.37 -0.49 -14.75
C PHE A 459 -2.18 -1.17 -15.86
N SER A 460 -3.50 -1.31 -15.69
CA SER A 460 -4.40 -1.92 -16.69
C SER A 460 -4.82 -0.98 -17.83
N SER A 461 -4.32 0.26 -17.88
CA SER A 461 -4.63 1.21 -18.96
C SER A 461 -3.70 1.08 -20.17
N CYS A 462 -2.51 0.52 -19.96
CA CYS A 462 -1.41 0.50 -20.94
C CYS A 462 -0.91 -0.91 -21.18
N LEU A 463 -0.38 -1.17 -22.37
CA LEU A 463 0.26 -2.43 -22.74
C LEU A 463 1.79 -2.27 -22.72
N ASN A 464 2.48 -3.07 -21.91
CA ASN A 464 3.94 -3.15 -21.90
C ASN A 464 4.48 -3.81 -23.18
N LEU A 465 5.18 -3.04 -24.00
CA LEU A 465 5.78 -3.47 -25.27
C LEU A 465 7.19 -4.05 -25.08
N SER A 466 7.97 -3.55 -24.13
CA SER A 466 9.33 -4.03 -23.85
C SER A 466 9.38 -5.28 -22.97
N ASN A 467 8.24 -5.76 -22.45
CA ASN A 467 8.07 -7.07 -21.83
C ASN A 467 6.70 -7.68 -22.23
N PRO A 468 6.59 -8.28 -23.44
CA PRO A 468 5.34 -8.80 -23.98
C PRO A 468 4.74 -9.97 -23.17
N GLN A 469 3.69 -9.70 -22.40
CA GLN A 469 3.07 -10.66 -21.47
C GLN A 469 1.71 -11.21 -21.92
N PHE A 470 1.17 -10.69 -23.03
CA PHE A 470 -0.11 -11.13 -23.61
C PHE A 470 0.04 -11.66 -25.05
N VAL A 471 1.25 -12.05 -25.44
CA VAL A 471 1.51 -12.60 -26.77
C VAL A 471 0.64 -13.85 -26.97
N THR A 472 -0.15 -13.84 -28.03
CA THR A 472 -1.15 -14.88 -28.31
C THR A 472 -0.90 -15.45 -29.70
N SER A 473 -0.94 -16.78 -29.84
CA SER A 473 -0.78 -17.41 -31.16
C SER A 473 -1.90 -16.99 -32.11
N THR A 474 -1.53 -16.68 -33.34
CA THR A 474 -2.47 -16.41 -34.45
C THR A 474 -3.19 -17.67 -34.93
N ASN A 475 -2.75 -18.87 -34.54
CA ASN A 475 -3.43 -20.11 -34.85
C ASN A 475 -4.68 -20.28 -33.95
N PRO A 476 -5.90 -20.41 -34.50
CA PRO A 476 -7.11 -20.68 -33.71
C PRO A 476 -7.02 -21.97 -32.88
N LYS A 477 -6.36 -23.01 -33.41
CA LYS A 477 -6.24 -24.34 -32.76
C LYS A 477 -5.17 -24.41 -31.67
N ALA A 478 -4.41 -23.34 -31.42
CA ALA A 478 -3.45 -23.33 -30.32
C ALA A 478 -4.16 -23.35 -28.95
N PRO A 479 -3.54 -23.91 -27.88
CA PRO A 479 -4.05 -23.74 -26.51
C PRO A 479 -4.06 -22.26 -26.11
N ALA A 480 -4.92 -21.91 -25.15
CA ALA A 480 -4.94 -20.57 -24.58
C ALA A 480 -3.63 -20.29 -23.80
N PRO A 481 -3.07 -19.07 -23.86
CA PRO A 481 -1.87 -18.72 -23.11
C PRO A 481 -2.16 -18.73 -21.60
N VAL A 482 -1.34 -19.43 -20.82
CA VAL A 482 -1.47 -19.48 -19.36
C VAL A 482 -1.13 -18.10 -18.79
N ARG A 483 -2.16 -17.36 -18.35
CA ARG A 483 -1.98 -16.02 -17.79
C ARG A 483 -1.37 -16.07 -16.39
N ASN A 484 -0.49 -15.13 -16.08
CA ASN A 484 0.03 -14.98 -14.72
C ASN A 484 -1.03 -14.34 -13.81
N ASN A 485 -1.69 -15.17 -13.00
CA ASN A 485 -2.69 -14.72 -12.03
C ASN A 485 -2.08 -14.10 -10.76
N ALA A 486 -0.76 -14.12 -10.58
CA ALA A 486 -0.12 -13.45 -9.45
C ALA A 486 -0.24 -11.91 -9.61
N PRO A 487 -0.78 -11.18 -8.60
CA PRO A 487 -0.98 -9.75 -8.73
C PRO A 487 0.35 -9.00 -8.82
N PHE A 488 0.49 -8.14 -9.83
CA PHE A 488 1.64 -7.25 -9.94
C PHE A 488 1.60 -6.22 -8.80
N ASN A 489 2.32 -6.52 -7.73
CA ASN A 489 2.50 -5.68 -6.55
C ASN A 489 3.98 -5.27 -6.49
N PRO A 490 4.37 -4.16 -7.15
CA PRO A 490 5.76 -3.76 -7.24
C PRO A 490 6.29 -3.30 -5.88
N LYS A 491 7.11 -4.14 -5.25
CA LYS A 491 7.59 -3.94 -3.88
C LYS A 491 8.79 -2.99 -3.85
N PHE A 492 8.53 -1.72 -3.57
CA PHE A 492 9.59 -0.71 -3.40
C PHE A 492 9.76 -0.30 -1.94
N GLY A 493 11.02 -0.18 -1.53
CA GLY A 493 11.37 0.25 -0.18
C GLY A 493 10.99 -0.77 0.91
N PRO A 494 11.07 -0.38 2.19
CA PRO A 494 10.93 -1.31 3.29
C PRO A 494 9.47 -1.60 3.65
N HIS A 495 9.15 -2.88 3.83
CA HIS A 495 7.99 -3.25 4.65
C HIS A 495 8.26 -2.85 6.12
N PRO A 496 7.33 -2.13 6.79
CA PRO A 496 7.34 -2.09 8.24
C PRO A 496 7.01 -3.50 8.77
N ILE A 497 8.02 -4.21 9.30
CA ILE A 497 7.84 -5.50 9.98
C ILE A 497 7.17 -5.24 11.34
N VAL A 498 5.88 -4.88 11.29
CA VAL A 498 4.96 -4.63 12.40
C VAL A 498 3.50 -4.93 11.96
N GLN A 499 3.24 -6.18 11.56
CA GLN A 499 2.04 -6.84 12.05
C GLN A 499 2.51 -7.80 13.15
N PRO A 500 2.25 -7.51 14.43
CA PRO A 500 2.34 -8.53 15.46
C PRO A 500 1.32 -9.61 15.15
N ALA A 501 1.64 -10.88 15.39
CA ALA A 501 0.62 -11.93 15.42
C ALA A 501 -0.44 -11.56 16.48
N PRO A 502 -1.73 -11.92 16.28
CA PRO A 502 -2.80 -11.57 17.23
C PRO A 502 -2.42 -11.93 18.68
N GLY A 503 -2.31 -10.91 19.54
CA GLY A 503 -1.89 -11.05 20.93
C GLY A 503 -0.49 -10.52 21.28
N GLN A 504 0.38 -10.20 20.31
CA GLN A 504 1.67 -9.56 20.60
C GLN A 504 1.65 -8.02 20.49
N GLN A 505 2.48 -7.34 21.28
CA GLN A 505 2.61 -5.88 21.27
C GLN A 505 3.67 -5.40 20.28
N ALA A 506 3.44 -4.24 19.66
CA ALA A 506 4.38 -3.63 18.72
C ALA A 506 5.66 -3.13 19.43
N ALA A 507 6.83 -3.53 18.92
CA ALA A 507 8.13 -3.30 19.58
C ALA A 507 8.62 -1.84 19.60
N SER A 508 7.90 -0.89 18.99
CA SER A 508 8.35 0.51 18.87
C SER A 508 7.18 1.50 18.74
N GLY A 509 6.87 2.21 19.83
CA GLY A 509 5.90 3.30 19.85
C GLY A 509 5.17 3.39 21.19
N PHE A 510 5.44 4.45 21.96
CA PHE A 510 4.78 4.78 23.24
C PHE A 510 4.79 3.67 24.32
N ARG A 511 5.69 3.77 25.30
CA ARG A 511 5.58 3.01 26.56
C ARG A 511 4.66 3.76 27.53
N PRO A 512 3.51 3.21 27.96
CA PRO A 512 2.85 3.69 29.15
C PRO A 512 3.83 3.61 30.34
N ARG A 513 3.85 4.64 31.18
CA ARG A 513 4.64 4.60 32.42
C ARG A 513 4.06 3.50 33.31
N PRO A 514 4.87 2.60 33.92
CA PRO A 514 4.35 1.56 34.79
C PRO A 514 3.54 2.19 35.94
N GLN A 515 2.35 1.66 36.20
CA GLN A 515 1.48 2.15 37.26
C GLN A 515 2.11 1.84 38.63
N SER A 516 2.57 2.88 39.32
CA SER A 516 2.70 2.83 40.78
C SER A 516 1.30 2.85 41.40
N ASN A 517 1.01 1.92 42.30
CA ASN A 517 -0.25 1.93 43.05
C ASN A 517 -0.41 3.25 43.83
N GLY A 518 -1.45 4.02 43.51
CA GLY A 518 -1.84 5.21 44.28
C GLY A 518 -2.39 6.37 43.45
N GLN A 519 -3.61 6.78 43.79
CA GLN A 519 -4.30 8.03 43.42
C GLN A 519 -4.75 8.24 41.95
N PRO A 520 -6.07 8.45 41.71
CA PRO A 520 -6.59 8.84 40.39
C PRO A 520 -6.39 10.34 40.12
N MET A 521 -5.52 10.67 39.17
CA MET A 521 -5.29 12.04 38.74
C MET A 521 -6.50 12.59 37.95
N LYS A 522 -7.24 13.54 38.54
CA LYS A 522 -8.29 14.29 37.83
C LYS A 522 -7.67 15.16 36.72
N ILE A 523 -8.01 14.86 35.46
CA ILE A 523 -7.63 15.71 34.32
C ILE A 523 -8.43 17.02 34.40
N MET A 524 -7.74 18.13 34.67
CA MET A 524 -8.34 19.47 34.58
C MET A 524 -8.49 19.88 33.12
N LEU A 525 -9.73 20.00 32.64
CA LEU A 525 -10.02 20.63 31.36
C LEU A 525 -9.80 22.14 31.47
N ASN A 526 -8.99 22.69 30.56
CA ASN A 526 -8.70 24.12 30.49
C ASN A 526 -9.97 24.89 30.03
N PRO A 527 -10.50 25.89 30.77
CA PRO A 527 -11.84 26.45 30.51
C PRO A 527 -12.02 27.21 29.19
N ASN A 528 -10.96 27.47 28.43
CA ASN A 528 -10.92 28.55 27.45
C ASN A 528 -11.32 28.15 26.00
N ARG A 529 -12.39 27.36 25.84
CA ARG A 529 -12.98 27.05 24.51
C ARG A 529 -14.51 27.18 24.50
N GLY A 530 -14.98 28.41 24.57
CA GLY A 530 -16.41 28.73 24.61
C GLY A 530 -17.14 28.52 23.29
N GLY A 531 -18.15 27.64 23.32
CA GLY A 531 -19.50 27.88 22.80
C GLY A 531 -19.74 28.13 21.31
N ARG A 532 -20.36 27.14 20.66
CA ARG A 532 -21.58 27.38 19.85
C ARG A 532 -22.42 26.10 19.68
N GLY A 533 -23.55 26.02 20.41
CA GLY A 533 -24.72 25.15 20.20
C GLY A 533 -24.52 23.62 20.30
N GLY A 534 -25.37 22.83 20.98
CA GLY A 534 -26.60 23.12 21.73
C GLY A 534 -27.77 22.26 21.22
N GLY A 535 -28.53 21.54 22.06
CA GLY A 535 -28.38 21.33 23.51
C GLY A 535 -29.53 20.50 24.11
N ALA A 536 -29.44 20.20 25.41
CA ALA A 536 -30.40 19.44 26.24
C ALA A 536 -30.68 17.99 25.77
N GLY A 537 -30.99 16.98 26.59
CA GLY A 537 -31.36 16.86 28.02
C GLY A 537 -32.15 15.53 28.12
N TRP A 538 -32.27 14.78 29.22
CA TRP A 538 -32.10 15.06 30.65
C TRP A 538 -31.48 13.81 31.32
N ALA A 539 -30.49 13.97 32.20
CA ALA A 539 -30.59 13.78 33.66
C ALA A 539 -31.17 12.42 34.12
N ASN A 540 -30.32 11.58 34.72
CA ASN A 540 -30.70 10.28 35.29
C ASN A 540 -30.75 10.36 36.84
N GLY A 541 -31.82 9.81 37.44
CA GLY A 541 -32.07 9.87 38.89
C GLY A 541 -31.25 8.89 39.73
N HIS A 542 -31.13 9.14 41.04
CA HIS A 542 -30.44 8.26 42.00
C HIS A 542 -31.41 7.38 42.81
N SER A 543 -31.16 6.06 42.87
CA SER A 543 -31.32 5.16 44.03
C SER A 543 -31.18 3.68 43.57
N GLY A 544 -30.77 2.70 44.39
CA GLY A 544 -30.15 2.76 45.72
C GLY A 544 -30.15 1.41 46.45
N ARG A 545 -29.09 1.11 47.23
CA ARG A 545 -28.92 -0.02 48.20
C ARG A 545 -28.92 -1.46 47.63
N GLY A 546 -28.35 -2.41 48.40
CA GLY A 546 -28.38 -3.85 48.08
C GLY A 546 -27.49 -4.72 48.99
N GLY A 547 -26.34 -5.16 48.48
CA GLY A 547 -25.45 -6.16 49.12
C GLY A 547 -26.04 -7.58 49.11
N PRO A 548 -25.43 -8.56 49.81
CA PRO A 548 -24.07 -8.64 50.34
C PRO A 548 -23.23 -9.75 49.65
N ALA A 549 -22.00 -9.98 50.09
CA ALA A 549 -21.14 -11.09 49.65
C ALA A 549 -20.89 -12.11 50.78
N PRO A 550 -20.38 -13.32 50.48
CA PRO A 550 -19.57 -14.12 51.40
C PRO A 550 -18.06 -14.07 51.04
N GLN A 551 -17.21 -14.44 52.00
CA GLN A 551 -15.74 -14.37 51.93
C GLN A 551 -15.07 -15.75 51.67
N PRO A 552 -13.77 -15.79 51.31
CA PRO A 552 -13.07 -17.01 50.89
C PRO A 552 -12.31 -17.73 52.02
N SER A 553 -11.95 -19.00 51.80
CA SER A 553 -11.04 -19.74 52.67
C SER A 553 -10.10 -20.73 51.95
N THR A 554 -8.81 -20.59 52.26
CA THR A 554 -7.78 -21.64 52.50
C THR A 554 -7.51 -22.79 51.51
N SER A 555 -6.26 -22.83 51.04
CA SER A 555 -5.48 -24.06 50.72
C SER A 555 -4.55 -24.39 51.92
N PRO A 556 -3.60 -25.37 51.88
CA PRO A 556 -3.32 -26.46 50.92
C PRO A 556 -3.07 -27.84 51.62
N ILE A 557 -2.51 -28.84 50.90
CA ILE A 557 -1.41 -29.80 51.29
C ILE A 557 -1.56 -31.19 50.62
N GLN A 558 -0.42 -31.86 50.45
CA GLN A 558 -0.13 -33.13 49.74
C GLN A 558 -0.20 -34.36 50.67
N PRO A 559 -0.10 -35.62 50.17
CA PRO A 559 1.22 -36.27 50.16
C PRO A 559 1.46 -37.28 48.99
N GLN A 560 2.58 -38.00 49.06
CA GLN A 560 3.13 -38.90 48.03
C GLN A 560 2.62 -40.35 48.12
N ASN A 561 2.86 -41.15 47.07
CA ASN A 561 3.56 -42.43 47.26
C ASN A 561 4.40 -42.81 46.01
N THR A 562 5.09 -43.95 46.05
CA THR A 562 6.25 -44.31 45.21
C THR A 562 6.09 -45.68 44.54
N GLN A 563 6.80 -45.92 43.42
CA GLN A 563 7.73 -47.06 43.23
C GLN A 563 8.44 -47.05 41.85
N GLN A 564 9.42 -47.93 41.71
CA GLN A 564 10.36 -48.16 40.58
C GLN A 564 10.46 -49.71 40.37
N PRO A 565 11.12 -50.30 39.32
CA PRO A 565 12.49 -49.97 38.90
C PRO A 565 12.93 -50.20 37.42
N ALA A 566 14.14 -49.68 37.14
CA ALA A 566 15.24 -50.20 36.29
C ALA A 566 15.02 -50.90 34.92
N ASN A 567 15.76 -50.43 33.89
CA ASN A 567 16.88 -51.21 33.35
C ASN A 567 17.94 -50.35 32.58
N VAL A 568 19.23 -50.73 32.64
CA VAL A 568 20.37 -50.17 31.86
C VAL A 568 21.50 -51.22 31.81
N PRO A 569 22.25 -51.39 30.70
CA PRO A 569 23.55 -50.69 30.49
C PRO A 569 23.88 -50.40 28.99
N ALA A 570 25.01 -49.80 28.54
CA ALA A 570 25.93 -48.77 29.06
C ALA A 570 26.98 -48.35 27.97
N ALA A 571 27.91 -47.44 28.32
CA ALA A 571 29.25 -47.16 27.73
C ALA A 571 29.44 -46.07 26.64
N GLY A 572 30.54 -45.30 26.76
CA GLY A 572 31.14 -44.42 25.72
C GLY A 572 31.29 -42.92 26.08
N ALA A 573 32.54 -42.42 26.25
CA ALA A 573 32.89 -41.00 26.56
C ALA A 573 34.41 -40.76 26.31
N PRO A 574 35.07 -39.62 26.67
CA PRO A 574 34.72 -38.17 26.62
C PRO A 574 35.84 -37.26 26.00
N ARG A 575 35.61 -35.93 25.90
CA ARG A 575 36.55 -34.74 25.93
C ARG A 575 36.02 -33.60 25.03
N GLY A 576 36.24 -32.29 25.27
CA GLY A 576 36.86 -31.53 26.37
C GLY A 576 36.88 -30.00 26.07
N GLY A 577 37.03 -29.12 27.08
CA GLY A 577 37.22 -27.64 26.94
C GLY A 577 38.72 -27.23 26.93
N PRO A 578 39.15 -26.04 27.43
CA PRO A 578 38.40 -24.93 28.08
C PRO A 578 38.94 -23.47 27.82
N ARG A 579 38.55 -22.49 28.68
CA ARG A 579 39.13 -21.12 28.94
C ARG A 579 38.64 -19.94 28.06
N GLY A 580 38.59 -18.67 28.53
CA GLY A 580 38.56 -18.15 29.92
C GLY A 580 39.39 -16.87 30.25
N ARG A 581 38.73 -15.71 30.44
CA ARG A 581 39.15 -14.44 31.13
C ARG A 581 37.99 -13.40 30.99
N GLY A 582 37.80 -12.33 31.78
CA GLY A 582 38.44 -11.80 32.99
C GLY A 582 38.16 -10.27 33.13
N GLY A 583 37.66 -9.77 34.27
CA GLY A 583 37.40 -8.32 34.54
C GLY A 583 38.28 -7.76 35.68
N PRO A 584 37.89 -6.71 36.47
CA PRO A 584 36.75 -5.78 36.38
C PRO A 584 37.28 -4.31 36.10
N PRO A 585 37.26 -3.23 36.94
CA PRO A 585 36.37 -2.76 38.03
C PRO A 585 36.06 -1.21 38.15
N PHE A 586 35.15 -0.87 39.08
CA PHE A 586 35.14 0.29 40.02
C PHE A 586 34.77 1.77 39.67
N ARG A 587 33.60 2.18 40.23
CA ARG A 587 33.39 3.19 41.33
C ARG A 587 33.04 4.67 41.05
N GLY A 588 31.89 5.10 41.61
CA GLY A 588 31.59 6.49 42.06
C GLY A 588 30.71 7.35 41.13
N GLY A 589 29.83 8.25 41.61
CA GLY A 589 29.32 8.46 42.98
C GLY A 589 28.79 9.88 43.27
N ARG A 590 27.62 10.00 43.94
CA ARG A 590 26.91 11.25 44.35
C ARG A 590 26.29 12.06 43.18
N GLY A 591 25.24 12.87 43.34
CA GLY A 591 24.34 13.08 44.49
C GLY A 591 23.87 14.56 44.63
N PHE A 592 22.66 14.78 45.19
CA PHE A 592 22.02 16.09 45.50
C PHE A 592 21.54 16.94 44.30
N ASP A 593 20.51 17.82 44.39
CA ASP A 593 19.25 17.82 45.16
C ASP A 593 18.26 18.90 44.58
N ARG A 594 17.03 19.00 45.12
CA ARG A 594 16.06 20.13 45.17
C ARG A 594 16.41 21.39 44.33
N GLY A 595 15.55 21.90 43.45
CA GLY A 595 14.09 22.01 43.56
C GLY A 595 13.65 23.50 43.64
N ARG A 596 12.34 23.76 43.54
CA ARG A 596 11.69 25.10 43.36
C ARG A 596 11.94 25.74 41.98
N GLY A 597 11.06 26.59 41.44
CA GLY A 597 9.71 26.94 41.89
C GLY A 597 9.39 28.42 41.68
N ALA A 598 8.70 28.76 40.59
CA ALA A 598 8.25 30.12 40.29
C ALA A 598 6.84 30.42 40.85
N PRO A 599 6.53 31.70 41.12
CA PRO A 599 5.14 32.17 41.02
C PRO A 599 4.97 33.47 40.23
N ARG A 600 4.08 33.40 39.22
CA ARG A 600 3.05 34.39 38.82
C ARG A 600 3.31 35.90 38.93
N GLY A 601 3.11 36.58 37.80
CA GLY A 601 2.46 37.90 37.71
C GLY A 601 1.37 37.86 36.63
N ASP A 602 0.18 38.43 36.90
CA ASP A 602 -0.98 38.47 35.99
C ASP A 602 -1.44 39.92 35.84
N PHE A 603 -1.59 40.43 34.61
CA PHE A 603 -2.39 41.62 34.34
C PHE A 603 -3.10 41.57 32.99
N ARG A 604 -4.35 42.03 33.01
CA ARG A 604 -5.30 42.05 31.88
C ARG A 604 -5.32 43.43 31.20
N ARG A 605 -5.57 43.46 29.88
CA ARG A 605 -6.68 44.18 29.18
C ARG A 605 -6.30 44.49 27.72
N GLY A 606 -7.30 44.66 26.85
CA GLY A 606 -7.13 45.18 25.48
C GLY A 606 -8.05 44.50 24.45
N ARG A 607 -9.24 45.07 24.21
CA ARG A 607 -10.03 44.76 23.00
C ARG A 607 -9.74 45.82 21.95
N GLY A 608 -9.46 45.41 20.72
CA GLY A 608 -9.52 46.24 19.51
C GLY A 608 -10.28 45.49 18.42
N ARG A 609 -11.12 46.18 17.64
CA ARG A 609 -11.97 45.58 16.60
C ARG A 609 -12.15 46.56 15.44
N GLY A 610 -12.12 46.07 14.21
CA GLY A 610 -12.24 46.86 12.98
C GLY A 610 -10.95 46.81 12.15
N GLY A 611 -11.00 46.83 10.81
CA GLY A 611 -12.18 46.76 9.94
C GLY A 611 -11.77 46.50 8.48
N PHE A 612 -12.66 45.90 7.69
CA PHE A 612 -12.44 45.73 6.24
C PHE A 612 -12.99 46.93 5.47
N ALA A 613 -12.30 47.30 4.39
CA ALA A 613 -12.82 48.13 3.30
C ALA A 613 -12.38 47.54 1.94
N PRO A 614 -13.21 47.62 0.88
CA PRO A 614 -12.95 46.93 -0.40
C PRO A 614 -12.26 47.83 -1.45
N ALA A 615 -12.05 47.25 -2.64
CA ALA A 615 -11.34 47.86 -3.77
C ALA A 615 -12.05 49.07 -4.42
N GLN A 616 -11.28 49.81 -5.22
CA GLN A 616 -11.78 50.71 -6.26
C GLN A 616 -11.17 50.34 -7.63
N SER A 617 -11.87 50.71 -8.69
CA SER A 617 -11.50 50.49 -10.09
C SER A 617 -10.86 51.72 -10.72
N SER A 618 -9.86 51.51 -11.57
CA SER A 618 -9.45 52.40 -12.67
C SER A 618 -8.75 51.54 -13.72
#